data_AF-A0A3D2V2T6-F1
#
_entry.id   AF-A0A3D2V2T6-F1
#
_cell.length_a   1.000
_cell.length_b   1.000
_cell.length_c   1.000
_cell.angle_alpha   90.00
_cell.angle_beta   90.00
_cell.angle_gamma   90.00
#
_symmetry.space_group_name_H-M   'P 1'
#
loop_
_entity.id
_entity.type
_entity.pdbx_description
1 polymer ?
#
loop_
_entity_poly.entity_id
_entity_poly.type
_entity_poly.pdbx_seq_one_letter_code
_entity_poly.pdbx_strand_id
1 'polypeptide(L)'
;DAFKRADAALKSQKAMLVDLEGAANKDTDAIASLMKSIEALESERESHLAFRSGKFRELMLHGLNWIVQEKDKLGKQPPYEFVFSVREGDASDSPIHLRGNPENHGEVTPRHFLSTITPPNEVKIANGSGRLQLAQWLTEDSHPLTARVLVNRIWAQHFGQGIVKTLDNFGRQGERPTHPELLDWLAESFISDGWSLKKLHRQIMLTETYQLSSLDGNEATQTSDPENTWLWKFSRRRLDAESIRDSILFASGNLELSQPGAHPLDPWYKTRYNLNNPFHKEYDHNHRSVYLITQRIFRHSILGLFDSPDTNSSTAERSSTTSPAQALFLMNSE
;
A
#
# COMPACT_ATOMS: atom_id res chain seq x y z
N ASP A 1 -48.44 3.12 5.03
CA ASP A 1 -48.98 4.14 5.95
C ASP A 1 -49.84 3.60 7.07
N ALA A 2 -50.81 2.71 6.81
CA ALA A 2 -51.62 2.08 7.87
C ALA A 2 -50.78 1.43 8.98
N PHE A 3 -49.81 0.56 8.61
CA PHE A 3 -48.86 -0.03 9.56
C PHE A 3 -48.10 1.00 10.41
N LYS A 4 -47.63 2.10 9.81
CA LYS A 4 -46.84 3.12 10.53
C LYS A 4 -47.66 3.84 11.59
N ARG A 5 -48.95 4.08 11.32
CA ARG A 5 -49.86 4.70 12.29
C ARG A 5 -50.15 3.75 13.45
N ALA A 6 -50.46 2.48 13.16
CA ALA A 6 -50.69 1.46 14.16
C ALA A 6 -49.45 1.22 15.05
N ASP A 7 -48.26 1.11 14.45
CA ASP A 7 -47.01 0.90 15.18
C ASP A 7 -46.61 2.12 16.05
N ALA A 8 -46.84 3.34 15.57
CA ALA A 8 -46.59 4.56 16.35
C ALA A 8 -47.56 4.69 17.54
N ALA A 9 -48.85 4.43 17.33
CA ALA A 9 -49.85 4.45 18.39
C ALA A 9 -49.56 3.38 19.46
N LEU A 10 -49.18 2.18 19.03
CA LEU A 10 -48.81 1.08 19.91
C LEU A 10 -47.57 1.40 20.75
N LYS A 11 -46.53 2.00 20.17
CA LYS A 11 -45.34 2.44 20.91
C LYS A 11 -45.68 3.51 21.96
N SER A 12 -46.53 4.47 21.60
CA SER A 12 -46.99 5.51 22.52
C SER A 12 -47.79 4.94 23.69
N GLN A 13 -48.73 4.02 23.42
CA GLN A 13 -49.57 3.43 24.47
C GLN A 13 -48.77 2.49 25.38
N LYS A 14 -47.78 1.74 24.85
CA LYS A 14 -46.88 0.95 25.68
C LYS A 14 -46.01 1.80 26.61
N ALA A 15 -45.53 2.96 26.15
CA ALA A 15 -44.81 3.90 27.01
C ALA A 15 -45.71 4.42 28.13
N MET A 16 -46.95 4.81 27.80
CA MET A 16 -47.94 5.24 28.80
C MET A 16 -48.28 4.13 29.81
N LEU A 17 -48.31 2.86 29.38
CA LEU A 17 -48.53 1.72 30.28
C LEU A 17 -47.40 1.60 31.31
N VAL A 18 -46.15 1.69 30.86
CA VAL A 18 -44.97 1.62 31.74
C VAL A 18 -44.98 2.76 32.77
N ASP A 19 -45.34 3.98 32.35
CA ASP A 19 -45.44 5.14 33.23
C ASP A 19 -46.55 4.97 34.28
N LEU A 20 -47.71 4.41 33.90
CA LEU A 20 -48.84 4.15 34.80
C LEU A 20 -48.58 2.97 35.76
N GLU A 21 -47.88 1.93 35.32
CA GLU A 21 -47.48 0.80 36.17
C GLU A 21 -46.41 1.18 37.20
N GLY A 22 -45.57 2.18 36.87
CA GLY A 22 -44.55 2.74 37.75
C GLY A 22 -45.05 3.80 38.74
N ALA A 23 -46.28 4.29 38.58
CA ALA A 23 -46.87 5.29 39.46
C ALA A 23 -47.25 4.70 40.84
N ALA A 24 -47.05 5.49 41.91
CA ALA A 24 -47.30 5.06 43.30
C ALA A 24 -48.78 4.75 43.60
N ASN A 25 -49.71 5.27 42.80
CA ASN A 25 -51.14 5.00 42.86
C ASN A 25 -51.58 4.38 41.54
N LYS A 26 -51.65 3.04 41.51
CA LYS A 26 -52.00 2.29 40.29
C LYS A 26 -53.50 2.43 40.03
N ASP A 27 -53.85 3.19 39.01
CA ASP A 27 -55.22 3.22 38.49
C ASP A 27 -55.47 1.95 37.67
N THR A 28 -56.04 0.95 38.36
CA THR A 28 -56.27 -0.39 37.81
C THR A 28 -57.24 -0.41 36.64
N ASP A 29 -58.20 0.52 36.60
CA ASP A 29 -59.19 0.60 35.54
C ASP A 29 -58.59 1.26 34.29
N ALA A 30 -57.78 2.31 34.49
CA ALA A 30 -57.03 2.93 33.41
C ALA A 30 -56.04 1.94 32.76
N ILE A 31 -55.31 1.16 33.59
CA ILE A 31 -54.38 0.12 33.13
C ILE A 31 -55.14 -0.95 32.32
N ALA A 32 -56.27 -1.46 32.83
CA ALA A 32 -57.05 -2.47 32.12
C ALA A 32 -57.60 -1.97 30.77
N SER A 33 -58.05 -0.70 30.70
CA SER A 33 -58.50 -0.09 29.45
C SER A 33 -57.36 0.07 28.43
N LEU A 34 -56.17 0.45 28.90
CA LEU A 34 -54.99 0.66 28.08
C LEU A 34 -54.45 -0.67 27.55
N MET A 35 -54.41 -1.72 28.38
CA MET A 35 -54.04 -3.08 27.96
C MET A 35 -54.94 -3.59 26.85
N LYS A 36 -56.26 -3.40 26.95
CA LYS A 36 -57.22 -3.79 25.91
C LYS A 36 -57.00 -3.02 24.60
N SER A 37 -56.65 -1.73 24.69
CA SER A 37 -56.27 -0.93 23.51
C SER A 37 -54.95 -1.41 22.89
N ILE A 38 -53.97 -1.79 23.71
CA ILE A 38 -52.69 -2.32 23.25
C ILE A 38 -52.89 -3.66 22.54
N GLU A 39 -53.70 -4.58 23.09
CA GLU A 39 -54.03 -5.85 22.44
C GLU A 39 -54.72 -5.66 21.08
N ALA A 40 -55.64 -4.70 20.99
CA ALA A 40 -56.30 -4.36 19.72
C ALA A 40 -55.30 -3.83 18.68
N LEU A 41 -54.40 -2.93 19.08
CA LEU A 41 -53.34 -2.41 18.21
C LEU A 41 -52.28 -3.47 17.85
N GLU A 42 -52.01 -4.42 18.73
CA GLU A 42 -51.12 -5.57 18.46
C GLU A 42 -51.72 -6.48 17.39
N SER A 43 -53.01 -6.80 17.51
CA SER A 43 -53.74 -7.58 16.52
C SER A 43 -53.78 -6.86 15.16
N GLU A 44 -54.02 -5.54 15.15
CA GLU A 44 -54.01 -4.73 13.94
C GLU A 44 -52.61 -4.69 13.29
N ARG A 45 -51.56 -4.50 14.09
CA ARG A 45 -50.16 -4.53 13.64
C ARG A 45 -49.78 -5.88 13.02
N GLU A 46 -50.14 -6.99 13.67
CA GLU A 46 -49.87 -8.34 13.16
C GLU A 46 -50.65 -8.65 11.89
N SER A 47 -51.89 -8.18 11.75
CA SER A 47 -52.67 -8.32 10.51
C SER A 47 -51.97 -7.64 9.31
N HIS A 48 -51.33 -6.50 9.54
CA HIS A 48 -50.56 -5.78 8.53
C HIS A 48 -49.22 -6.44 8.19
N LEU A 49 -48.68 -7.27 9.09
CA LEU A 49 -47.44 -8.03 8.89
C LEU A 49 -47.68 -9.44 8.34
N ALA A 50 -48.89 -9.98 8.46
CA ALA A 50 -49.24 -11.36 8.09
C ALA A 50 -48.95 -11.70 6.62
N PHE A 51 -48.96 -10.72 5.72
CA PHE A 51 -48.71 -10.92 4.29
C PHE A 51 -47.21 -10.99 3.91
N ARG A 52 -46.28 -10.61 4.81
CA ARG A 52 -44.85 -10.49 4.47
C ARG A 52 -43.95 -11.13 5.53
N SER A 53 -43.16 -12.12 5.13
CA SER A 53 -42.25 -12.86 6.02
C SER A 53 -40.78 -12.47 5.84
N GLY A 54 -39.92 -12.89 6.77
CA GLY A 54 -38.47 -12.70 6.72
C GLY A 54 -38.01 -11.24 6.87
N LYS A 55 -36.93 -10.87 6.16
CA LYS A 55 -36.23 -9.58 6.30
C LYS A 55 -37.12 -8.34 6.10
N PHE A 56 -38.18 -8.45 5.31
CA PHE A 56 -39.11 -7.33 5.10
C PHE A 56 -39.96 -7.04 6.36
N ARG A 57 -40.37 -8.08 7.09
CA ARG A 57 -41.10 -7.96 8.35
C ARG A 57 -40.25 -7.26 9.41
N GLU A 58 -38.98 -7.66 9.52
CA GLU A 58 -38.01 -7.03 10.44
C GLU A 58 -37.76 -5.56 10.10
N LEU A 59 -37.63 -5.23 8.80
CA LEU A 59 -37.48 -3.85 8.32
C LEU A 59 -38.69 -2.98 8.65
N MET A 60 -39.90 -3.53 8.61
CA MET A 60 -41.10 -2.79 8.99
C MET A 60 -41.20 -2.59 10.51
N LEU A 61 -40.92 -3.63 11.30
CA LEU A 61 -41.01 -3.61 12.77
C LEU A 61 -39.95 -2.71 13.44
N HIS A 62 -38.71 -2.84 12.99
CA HIS A 62 -37.56 -2.16 13.60
C HIS A 62 -37.08 -0.97 12.77
N GLY A 63 -37.67 -0.73 11.60
CA GLY A 63 -37.22 0.30 10.68
C GLY A 63 -35.82 0.02 10.13
N LEU A 64 -35.13 1.10 9.76
CA LEU A 64 -33.70 1.07 9.46
C LEU A 64 -32.84 0.78 10.70
N ASN A 65 -33.38 0.86 11.93
CA ASN A 65 -32.55 0.74 13.14
C ASN A 65 -31.89 -0.63 13.25
N TRP A 66 -32.59 -1.71 12.90
CA TRP A 66 -31.96 -3.05 12.90
C TRP A 66 -30.87 -3.14 11.83
N ILE A 67 -31.09 -2.56 10.63
CA ILE A 67 -30.09 -2.55 9.55
C ILE A 67 -28.88 -1.70 9.95
N VAL A 68 -29.10 -0.57 10.64
CA VAL A 68 -28.04 0.27 11.18
C VAL A 68 -27.26 -0.47 12.27
N GLN A 69 -27.95 -1.15 13.18
CA GLN A 69 -27.32 -1.97 14.22
C GLN A 69 -26.54 -3.16 13.63
N GLU A 70 -27.10 -3.85 12.65
CA GLU A 70 -26.44 -4.97 11.98
C GLU A 70 -25.27 -4.47 11.12
N LYS A 71 -25.41 -3.33 10.45
CA LYS A 71 -24.32 -2.65 9.74
C LYS A 71 -23.20 -2.25 10.71
N ASP A 72 -23.53 -1.70 11.86
CA ASP A 72 -22.55 -1.31 12.89
C ASP A 72 -21.87 -2.54 13.50
N LYS A 73 -22.63 -3.62 13.73
CA LYS A 73 -22.11 -4.91 14.18
C LYS A 73 -21.16 -5.51 13.16
N LEU A 74 -21.56 -5.60 11.89
CA LEU A 74 -20.72 -6.10 10.80
C LEU A 74 -19.51 -5.18 10.54
N GLY A 75 -19.65 -3.88 10.76
CA GLY A 75 -18.56 -2.92 10.71
C GLY A 75 -17.52 -3.14 11.81
N LYS A 76 -17.94 -3.54 13.01
CA LYS A 76 -17.08 -3.82 14.17
C LYS A 76 -16.62 -5.27 14.29
N GLN A 77 -17.36 -6.21 13.72
CA GLN A 77 -17.08 -7.65 13.75
C GLN A 77 -17.41 -8.21 12.38
N PRO A 78 -16.53 -7.98 11.40
CA PRO A 78 -16.76 -8.50 10.08
C PRO A 78 -16.75 -10.02 10.10
N PRO A 79 -17.63 -10.67 9.32
CA PRO A 79 -17.72 -12.13 9.27
C PRO A 79 -16.55 -12.77 8.52
N TYR A 80 -15.67 -11.96 7.92
CA TYR A 80 -14.51 -12.39 7.15
C TYR A 80 -13.27 -11.62 7.59
N GLU A 81 -12.12 -12.25 7.43
CA GLU A 81 -10.83 -11.59 7.56
C GLU A 81 -10.67 -10.55 6.42
N PHE A 82 -10.21 -9.35 6.78
CA PHE A 82 -9.93 -8.31 5.80
C PHE A 82 -8.44 -8.24 5.51
N VAL A 83 -8.13 -8.13 4.22
CA VAL A 83 -6.78 -7.81 3.75
C VAL A 83 -6.77 -6.41 3.17
N PHE A 84 -5.71 -5.65 3.42
CA PHE A 84 -5.47 -4.41 2.69
C PHE A 84 -5.13 -4.78 1.26
N SER A 85 -5.95 -4.32 0.32
CA SER A 85 -5.75 -4.54 -1.10
C SER A 85 -5.97 -3.24 -1.86
N VAL A 86 -5.27 -3.11 -2.98
CA VAL A 86 -5.44 -1.99 -3.89
C VAL A 86 -6.59 -2.33 -4.83
N ARG A 87 -7.56 -1.43 -4.96
CA ARG A 87 -8.63 -1.51 -5.95
C ARG A 87 -8.41 -0.45 -7.01
N GLU A 88 -8.82 -0.75 -8.24
CA GLU A 88 -9.01 0.30 -9.25
C GLU A 88 -10.00 1.34 -8.72
N GLY A 89 -9.64 2.62 -8.86
CA GLY A 89 -10.56 3.73 -8.63
C GLY A 89 -11.51 3.92 -9.80
N ASP A 90 -12.40 4.89 -9.68
CA ASP A 90 -13.27 5.29 -10.77
C ASP A 90 -12.45 6.02 -11.83
N ALA A 91 -12.20 5.34 -12.94
CA ALA A 91 -11.40 5.87 -14.03
C ALA A 91 -12.27 6.77 -14.92
N SER A 92 -11.95 8.05 -14.96
CA SER A 92 -12.61 9.02 -15.82
C SER A 92 -11.61 9.95 -16.48
N ASP A 93 -12.04 10.54 -17.59
CA ASP A 93 -11.33 11.69 -18.16
C ASP A 93 -11.42 12.87 -17.19
N SER A 94 -10.41 13.75 -17.20
CA SER A 94 -10.29 14.84 -16.22
C SER A 94 -10.32 16.19 -16.93
N PRO A 95 -11.06 17.18 -16.42
CA PRO A 95 -10.92 18.56 -16.87
C PRO A 95 -9.54 19.10 -16.54
N ILE A 96 -9.04 19.99 -17.39
CA ILE A 96 -7.87 20.80 -17.09
C ILE A 96 -8.23 21.80 -16.00
N HIS A 97 -7.55 21.77 -14.86
CA HIS A 97 -7.72 22.79 -13.81
C HIS A 97 -6.97 24.07 -14.20
N LEU A 98 -7.71 25.09 -14.64
CA LEU A 98 -7.14 26.33 -15.14
C LEU A 98 -6.40 27.05 -14.01
N ARG A 99 -5.10 27.30 -14.22
CA ARG A 99 -4.19 27.88 -13.21
C ARG A 99 -4.09 27.05 -11.93
N GLY A 100 -4.37 25.75 -12.00
CA GLY A 100 -4.31 24.83 -10.86
C GLY A 100 -5.46 24.97 -9.86
N ASN A 101 -6.52 25.73 -10.18
CA ASN A 101 -7.69 25.85 -9.31
C ASN A 101 -8.65 24.66 -9.53
N PRO A 102 -8.89 23.80 -8.51
CA PRO A 102 -9.78 22.65 -8.63
C PRO A 102 -11.23 23.02 -8.94
N GLU A 103 -11.68 24.25 -8.64
CA GLU A 103 -13.06 24.70 -8.91
C GLU A 103 -13.21 25.30 -10.31
N ASN A 104 -12.10 25.59 -11.01
CA ASN A 104 -12.11 26.24 -12.31
C ASN A 104 -11.71 25.26 -13.42
N HIS A 105 -12.72 24.58 -13.96
CA HIS A 105 -12.56 23.56 -14.99
C HIS A 105 -12.46 24.17 -16.39
N GLY A 106 -11.45 23.74 -17.14
CA GLY A 106 -11.31 23.96 -18.58
C GLY A 106 -11.82 22.77 -19.40
N GLU A 107 -11.23 22.56 -20.58
CA GLU A 107 -11.57 21.45 -21.46
C GLU A 107 -11.26 20.10 -20.80
N VAL A 108 -12.11 19.10 -21.06
CA VAL A 108 -11.92 17.72 -20.60
C VAL A 108 -10.89 17.05 -21.50
N THR A 109 -9.77 16.64 -20.90
CA THR A 109 -8.73 15.91 -21.62
C THR A 109 -9.01 14.42 -21.52
N PRO A 110 -9.14 13.70 -22.65
CA PRO A 110 -9.29 12.25 -22.61
C PRO A 110 -8.04 11.62 -22.00
N ARG A 111 -8.19 10.49 -21.31
CA ARG A 111 -7.03 9.75 -20.84
C ARG A 111 -6.20 9.26 -22.02
N HIS A 112 -4.92 9.57 -22.00
CA HIS A 112 -3.97 9.16 -23.01
C HIS A 112 -2.56 9.07 -22.39
N PHE A 113 -1.64 8.41 -23.10
CA PHE A 113 -0.24 8.38 -22.70
C PHE A 113 0.50 9.65 -23.14
N LEU A 114 1.69 9.87 -22.58
CA LEU A 114 2.52 11.03 -22.93
C LEU A 114 2.80 11.03 -24.43
N SER A 115 2.18 11.99 -25.14
CA SER A 115 2.21 12.10 -26.60
C SER A 115 3.61 12.36 -27.16
N THR A 116 4.52 12.87 -26.33
CA THR A 116 5.91 13.15 -26.70
C THR A 116 6.77 11.90 -26.84
N ILE A 117 6.40 10.78 -26.20
CA ILE A 117 7.19 9.55 -26.17
C ILE A 117 6.43 8.33 -26.70
N THR A 118 5.11 8.45 -26.87
CA THR A 118 4.27 7.36 -27.41
C THR A 118 4.20 7.51 -28.93
N PRO A 119 4.48 6.45 -29.72
CA PRO A 119 4.35 6.52 -31.17
C PRO A 119 2.90 6.82 -31.60
N PRO A 120 2.68 7.38 -32.80
CA PRO A 120 1.37 7.87 -33.26
C PRO A 120 0.26 6.79 -33.33
N ASN A 121 0.65 5.51 -33.40
CA ASN A 121 -0.27 4.39 -33.27
C ASN A 121 -0.55 4.13 -31.79
N GLU A 122 -1.36 5.03 -31.24
CA GLU A 122 -1.72 5.17 -29.84
C GLU A 122 -2.25 3.86 -29.24
N VAL A 123 -1.67 3.46 -28.09
CA VAL A 123 -2.27 2.43 -27.24
C VAL A 123 -3.54 3.02 -26.65
N LYS A 124 -4.69 2.71 -27.26
CA LYS A 124 -5.98 3.25 -26.83
C LYS A 124 -6.39 2.70 -25.48
N ILE A 125 -6.71 3.60 -24.55
CA ILE A 125 -7.30 3.24 -23.26
C ILE A 125 -8.78 2.94 -23.48
N ALA A 126 -9.09 1.67 -23.80
CA ALA A 126 -10.46 1.25 -24.09
C ALA A 126 -11.32 1.14 -22.82
N ASN A 127 -10.77 0.54 -21.75
CA ASN A 127 -11.47 0.25 -20.49
C ASN A 127 -10.54 0.42 -19.29
N GLY A 128 -11.12 0.73 -18.12
CA GLY A 128 -10.38 0.86 -16.86
C GLY A 128 -9.51 2.11 -16.82
N SER A 129 -8.51 2.15 -15.94
CA SER A 129 -7.68 3.35 -15.72
C SER A 129 -6.59 3.60 -16.77
N GLY A 130 -6.36 2.67 -17.70
CA GLY A 130 -5.22 2.74 -18.63
C GLY A 130 -3.89 2.24 -18.05
N ARG A 131 -3.82 1.89 -16.76
CA ARG A 131 -2.57 1.45 -16.11
C ARG A 131 -2.05 0.12 -16.65
N LEU A 132 -2.95 -0.80 -17.00
CA LEU A 132 -2.58 -2.06 -17.62
C LEU A 132 -1.96 -1.84 -19.00
N GLN A 133 -2.58 -1.00 -19.81
CA GLN A 133 -2.09 -0.64 -21.14
C GLN A 133 -0.74 0.08 -21.06
N LEU A 134 -0.54 0.95 -20.07
CA LEU A 134 0.77 1.57 -19.81
C LEU A 134 1.82 0.52 -19.45
N ALA A 135 1.48 -0.41 -18.55
CA ALA A 135 2.39 -1.47 -18.14
C ALA A 135 2.77 -2.38 -19.31
N GLN A 136 1.81 -2.74 -20.15
CA GLN A 136 2.04 -3.50 -21.38
C GLN A 136 2.98 -2.75 -22.32
N TRP A 137 2.68 -1.48 -22.64
CA TRP A 137 3.53 -0.66 -23.50
C TRP A 137 4.96 -0.50 -22.97
N LEU A 138 5.12 -0.24 -21.66
CA LEU A 138 6.43 -0.14 -21.03
C LEU A 138 7.23 -1.45 -21.08
N THR A 139 6.56 -2.59 -21.13
CA THR A 139 7.19 -3.92 -21.11
C THR A 139 7.18 -4.60 -22.47
N GLU A 140 6.79 -3.90 -23.54
CA GLU A 140 6.97 -4.38 -24.91
C GLU A 140 8.46 -4.56 -25.22
N ASP A 141 8.81 -5.65 -25.90
CA ASP A 141 10.19 -5.95 -26.28
C ASP A 141 10.81 -4.87 -27.20
N SER A 142 9.95 -4.12 -27.90
CA SER A 142 10.34 -2.99 -28.75
C SER A 142 10.66 -1.72 -27.95
N HIS A 143 10.30 -1.66 -26.67
CA HIS A 143 10.46 -0.48 -25.85
C HIS A 143 11.94 -0.30 -25.44
N PRO A 144 12.61 0.80 -25.85
CA PRO A 144 14.07 0.88 -25.81
C PRO A 144 14.66 1.08 -24.41
N LEU A 145 13.89 1.57 -23.43
CA LEU A 145 14.43 2.06 -22.15
C LEU A 145 14.19 1.12 -20.97
N THR A 146 13.03 0.48 -20.86
CA THR A 146 12.62 -0.25 -19.65
C THR A 146 13.61 -1.33 -19.25
N ALA A 147 14.02 -2.17 -20.20
CA ALA A 147 15.02 -3.21 -19.94
C ALA A 147 16.38 -2.60 -19.54
N ARG A 148 16.86 -1.59 -20.27
CA ARG A 148 18.13 -0.90 -19.97
C ARG A 148 18.14 -0.26 -18.58
N VAL A 149 17.06 0.43 -18.21
CA VAL A 149 16.91 1.06 -16.89
C VAL A 149 16.91 0.00 -15.78
N LEU A 150 16.15 -1.08 -15.95
CA LEU A 150 16.05 -2.13 -14.95
C LEU A 150 17.37 -2.88 -14.77
N VAL A 151 18.02 -3.26 -15.88
CA VAL A 151 19.34 -3.89 -15.88
C VAL A 151 20.37 -2.99 -15.19
N ASN A 152 20.41 -1.71 -15.53
CA ASN A 152 21.34 -0.77 -14.92
C ASN A 152 21.12 -0.61 -13.41
N ARG A 153 19.86 -0.62 -12.95
CA ARG A 153 19.55 -0.60 -11.51
C ARG A 153 20.03 -1.88 -10.82
N ILE A 154 19.81 -3.04 -11.42
CA ILE A 154 20.29 -4.32 -10.87
C ILE A 154 21.82 -4.38 -10.85
N TRP A 155 22.46 -3.86 -11.90
CA TRP A 155 23.92 -3.69 -11.95
C TRP A 155 24.41 -2.80 -10.80
N ALA A 156 23.79 -1.64 -10.61
CA ALA A 156 24.11 -0.72 -9.53
C ALA A 156 23.96 -1.36 -8.14
N GLN A 157 22.96 -2.21 -7.95
CA GLN A 157 22.78 -2.97 -6.69
C GLN A 157 23.90 -4.01 -6.45
N HIS A 158 24.58 -4.48 -7.48
CA HIS A 158 25.69 -5.42 -7.37
C HIS A 158 27.05 -4.72 -7.22
N PHE A 159 27.28 -3.66 -7.98
CA PHE A 159 28.58 -2.96 -8.05
C PHE A 159 28.65 -1.65 -7.26
N GLY A 160 27.51 -1.16 -6.74
CA GLY A 160 27.40 0.12 -6.03
C GLY A 160 27.23 1.33 -6.96
N GLN A 161 27.47 1.15 -8.26
CA GLN A 161 27.31 2.18 -9.29
C GLN A 161 26.76 1.55 -10.56
N GLY A 162 25.83 2.24 -11.24
CA GLY A 162 25.30 1.80 -12.52
C GLY A 162 26.30 1.99 -13.67
N ILE A 163 26.11 1.23 -14.75
CA ILE A 163 26.79 1.51 -16.04
C ILE A 163 26.46 2.93 -16.51
N VAL A 164 25.21 3.35 -16.30
CA VAL A 164 24.79 4.76 -16.30
C VAL A 164 24.70 5.20 -14.85
N LYS A 165 25.50 6.18 -14.43
CA LYS A 165 25.55 6.63 -13.03
C LYS A 165 24.23 7.25 -12.57
N THR A 166 23.54 7.99 -13.45
CA THR A 166 22.23 8.59 -13.17
C THR A 166 21.09 7.56 -13.29
N LEU A 167 20.79 6.86 -12.18
CA LEU A 167 19.84 5.74 -12.15
C LEU A 167 18.37 6.11 -12.46
N ASP A 168 18.01 7.38 -12.33
CA ASP A 168 16.69 7.95 -12.58
C ASP A 168 16.59 8.74 -13.90
N ASN A 169 17.72 9.05 -14.53
CA ASN A 169 17.76 9.87 -15.74
C ASN A 169 18.59 9.20 -16.84
N PHE A 170 17.90 8.59 -17.79
CA PHE A 170 18.46 8.02 -19.02
C PHE A 170 18.31 8.98 -20.22
N GLY A 171 17.82 10.20 -19.98
CA GLY A 171 17.62 11.22 -20.99
C GLY A 171 18.88 12.01 -21.30
N ARG A 172 18.74 13.11 -22.08
CA ARG A 172 19.86 13.98 -22.47
C ARG A 172 20.57 14.68 -21.30
N GLN A 173 19.89 14.81 -20.16
CA GLN A 173 20.45 15.38 -18.93
C GLN A 173 21.10 14.33 -18.04
N GLY A 174 20.93 13.03 -18.35
CA GLY A 174 21.61 11.95 -17.67
C GLY A 174 23.03 11.77 -18.17
N GLU A 175 23.79 10.97 -17.43
CA GLU A 175 25.12 10.55 -17.85
C GLU A 175 25.07 9.52 -18.98
N ARG A 176 26.14 9.46 -19.78
CA ARG A 176 26.28 8.42 -20.80
C ARG A 176 26.73 7.11 -20.16
N PRO A 177 26.31 5.96 -20.70
CA PRO A 177 26.80 4.66 -20.23
C PRO A 177 28.32 4.57 -20.41
N THR A 178 29.01 4.08 -19.38
CA THR A 178 30.45 3.77 -19.44
C THR A 178 30.73 2.62 -20.40
N HIS A 179 29.85 1.63 -20.43
CA HIS A 179 29.94 0.42 -21.25
C HIS A 179 28.63 0.23 -22.04
N PRO A 180 28.40 0.98 -23.13
CA PRO A 180 27.13 0.96 -23.87
C PRO A 180 26.79 -0.42 -24.45
N GLU A 181 27.77 -1.10 -25.06
CA GLU A 181 27.57 -2.42 -25.67
C GLU A 181 27.20 -3.48 -24.63
N LEU A 182 27.82 -3.42 -23.44
CA LEU A 182 27.49 -4.30 -22.33
C LEU A 182 26.06 -4.07 -21.82
N LEU A 183 25.65 -2.82 -21.67
CA LEU A 183 24.30 -2.48 -21.23
C LEU A 183 23.25 -2.99 -22.24
N ASP A 184 23.51 -2.78 -23.52
CA ASP A 184 22.62 -3.20 -24.61
C ASP A 184 22.53 -4.74 -24.66
N TRP A 185 23.67 -5.43 -24.56
CA TRP A 185 23.71 -6.89 -24.51
C TRP A 185 22.98 -7.47 -23.31
N LEU A 186 23.17 -6.91 -22.11
CA LEU A 186 22.46 -7.35 -20.90
C LEU A 186 20.95 -7.09 -21.01
N ALA A 187 20.54 -5.96 -21.59
CA ALA A 187 19.12 -5.63 -21.78
C ALA A 187 18.44 -6.57 -22.78
N GLU A 188 19.09 -6.85 -23.92
CA GLU A 188 18.59 -7.80 -24.91
C GLU A 188 18.54 -9.23 -24.36
N SER A 189 19.58 -9.65 -23.65
CA SER A 189 19.62 -10.95 -22.95
C SER A 189 18.47 -11.07 -21.96
N PHE A 190 18.23 -10.03 -21.15
CA PHE A 190 17.17 -10.01 -20.15
C PHE A 190 15.76 -10.15 -20.77
N ILE A 191 15.50 -9.50 -21.91
CA ILE A 191 14.26 -9.66 -22.67
C ILE A 191 14.15 -11.09 -23.19
N SER A 192 15.19 -11.60 -23.86
CA SER A 192 15.21 -12.95 -24.46
C SER A 192 15.03 -14.06 -23.42
N ASP A 193 15.45 -13.81 -22.18
CA ASP A 193 15.32 -14.73 -21.05
C ASP A 193 13.94 -14.71 -20.37
N GLY A 194 12.99 -13.93 -20.93
CA GLY A 194 11.63 -13.79 -20.42
C GLY A 194 11.56 -12.90 -19.19
N TRP A 195 12.36 -11.83 -19.13
CA TRP A 195 12.36 -10.84 -18.04
C TRP A 195 12.69 -11.45 -16.66
N SER A 196 13.47 -12.55 -16.64
CA SER A 196 13.78 -13.28 -15.41
C SER A 196 14.87 -12.59 -14.60
N LEU A 197 14.47 -11.91 -13.51
CA LEU A 197 15.41 -11.28 -12.56
C LEU A 197 16.45 -12.29 -12.04
N LYS A 198 16.04 -13.53 -11.75
CA LYS A 198 16.94 -14.58 -11.24
C LYS A 198 18.06 -14.91 -12.22
N LYS A 199 17.74 -15.04 -13.51
CA LYS A 199 18.74 -15.32 -14.55
C LYS A 199 19.70 -14.14 -14.72
N LEU A 200 19.18 -12.92 -14.74
CA LEU A 200 20.00 -11.71 -14.82
C LEU A 200 20.96 -11.58 -13.63
N HIS A 201 20.49 -11.76 -12.40
CA HIS A 201 21.38 -11.78 -11.23
C HIS A 201 22.46 -12.85 -11.36
N ARG A 202 22.10 -14.07 -11.77
CA ARG A 202 23.05 -15.17 -11.98
C ARG A 202 24.09 -14.82 -13.05
N GLN A 203 23.67 -14.27 -14.19
CA GLN A 203 24.54 -13.87 -15.29
C GLN A 203 25.58 -12.84 -14.83
N ILE A 204 25.16 -11.82 -14.08
CA ILE A 204 26.07 -10.82 -13.51
C ILE A 204 27.03 -11.45 -12.49
N MET A 205 26.51 -12.25 -11.55
CA MET A 205 27.32 -12.83 -10.47
C MET A 205 28.33 -13.89 -10.93
N LEU A 206 28.11 -14.49 -12.10
CA LEU A 206 29.03 -15.45 -12.72
C LEU A 206 30.12 -14.79 -13.57
N THR A 207 30.13 -13.46 -13.72
CA THR A 207 31.20 -12.75 -14.43
C THR A 207 32.49 -12.74 -13.62
N GLU A 208 33.63 -12.69 -14.33
CA GLU A 208 34.94 -12.44 -13.70
C GLU A 208 34.92 -11.11 -12.95
N THR A 209 34.33 -10.06 -13.54
CA THR A 209 34.23 -8.72 -12.96
C THR A 209 33.56 -8.72 -11.58
N TYR A 210 32.48 -9.50 -11.40
CA TYR A 210 31.82 -9.62 -10.08
C TYR A 210 32.67 -10.39 -9.07
N GLN A 211 33.50 -11.32 -9.53
CA GLN A 211 34.34 -12.20 -8.70
C GLN A 211 35.74 -11.63 -8.44
N LEU A 212 36.05 -10.43 -8.94
CA LEU A 212 37.31 -9.74 -8.66
C LEU A 212 37.51 -9.52 -7.16
N SER A 213 38.78 -9.47 -6.75
CA SER A 213 39.15 -9.13 -5.38
C SER A 213 38.81 -7.67 -5.05
N SER A 214 38.54 -7.38 -3.78
CA SER A 214 38.43 -6.01 -3.25
C SER A 214 39.76 -5.41 -2.79
N LEU A 215 40.86 -6.15 -2.92
CA LEU A 215 42.18 -5.64 -2.56
C LEU A 215 42.59 -4.52 -3.52
N ASP A 216 43.18 -3.47 -2.97
CA ASP A 216 43.74 -2.39 -3.77
C ASP A 216 44.92 -2.95 -4.59
N GLY A 217 44.87 -2.69 -5.90
CA GLY A 217 45.86 -3.16 -6.87
C GLY A 217 47.12 -2.29 -6.85
N ASN A 218 47.87 -2.32 -7.96
CA ASN A 218 49.04 -1.45 -8.13
C ASN A 218 48.62 0.03 -8.05
N GLU A 219 49.45 0.86 -7.39
CA GLU A 219 49.26 2.30 -7.21
C GLU A 219 49.02 3.03 -8.55
N ALA A 220 49.66 2.54 -9.63
CA ALA A 220 49.44 3.06 -10.98
C ALA A 220 47.98 2.91 -11.45
N THR A 221 47.34 1.77 -11.20
CA THR A 221 45.94 1.52 -11.58
C THR A 221 45.00 2.39 -10.76
N GLN A 222 45.23 2.47 -9.45
CA GLN A 222 44.45 3.33 -8.55
C GLN A 222 44.56 4.81 -8.93
N THR A 223 45.74 5.26 -9.38
CA THR A 223 45.92 6.64 -9.85
C THR A 223 45.19 6.89 -11.17
N SER A 224 45.13 5.88 -12.06
CA SER A 224 44.48 6.02 -13.37
C SER A 224 42.95 5.99 -13.33
N ASP A 225 42.36 5.20 -12.42
CA ASP A 225 40.89 5.08 -12.25
C ASP A 225 40.55 4.99 -10.75
N PRO A 226 40.65 6.11 -10.02
CA PRO A 226 40.40 6.14 -8.58
C PRO A 226 38.94 5.82 -8.22
N GLU A 227 38.01 6.16 -9.10
CA GLU A 227 36.57 5.93 -8.95
C GLU A 227 36.15 4.49 -9.31
N ASN A 228 37.09 3.66 -9.79
CA ASN A 228 36.84 2.30 -10.23
C ASN A 228 35.72 2.21 -11.31
N THR A 229 35.68 3.18 -12.22
CA THR A 229 34.69 3.28 -13.30
C THR A 229 34.80 2.10 -14.28
N TRP A 230 36.02 1.57 -14.46
CA TRP A 230 36.32 0.42 -15.32
C TRP A 230 36.29 -0.93 -14.58
N LEU A 231 35.89 -0.92 -13.31
CA LEU A 231 35.67 -2.13 -12.49
C LEU A 231 36.89 -3.06 -12.43
N TRP A 232 38.07 -2.48 -12.21
CA TRP A 232 39.32 -3.23 -12.08
C TRP A 232 39.46 -3.95 -10.72
N LYS A 233 38.57 -3.68 -9.77
CA LYS A 233 38.40 -4.41 -8.50
C LYS A 233 36.93 -4.44 -8.07
N PHE A 234 36.59 -5.29 -7.11
CA PHE A 234 35.26 -5.24 -6.48
C PHE A 234 35.22 -4.14 -5.40
N SER A 235 34.39 -3.12 -5.61
CA SER A 235 34.21 -2.03 -4.63
C SER A 235 33.56 -2.55 -3.35
N ARG A 236 34.17 -2.25 -2.20
CA ARG A 236 33.54 -2.52 -0.90
C ARG A 236 32.30 -1.65 -0.75
N ARG A 237 31.21 -2.24 -0.30
CA ARG A 237 29.93 -1.56 -0.11
C ARG A 237 29.48 -1.68 1.31
N ARG A 238 28.84 -0.63 1.80
CA ARG A 238 28.15 -0.69 3.08
C ARG A 238 26.88 -1.54 2.92
N LEU A 239 26.53 -2.27 3.97
CA LEU A 239 25.24 -2.93 4.06
C LEU A 239 24.13 -1.88 4.21
N ASP A 240 23.05 -2.07 3.45
CA ASP A 240 21.83 -1.30 3.60
C ASP A 240 21.15 -1.54 4.96
N ALA A 241 20.27 -0.63 5.38
CA ALA A 241 19.51 -0.71 6.63
C ALA A 241 18.91 -2.10 6.92
N GLU A 242 18.20 -2.68 5.94
CA GLU A 242 17.56 -3.99 6.05
C GLU A 242 18.61 -5.10 6.19
N SER A 243 19.72 -5.00 5.45
CA SER A 243 20.82 -5.95 5.50
C SER A 243 21.57 -5.89 6.82
N ILE A 244 21.76 -4.70 7.41
CA ILE A 244 22.35 -4.51 8.74
C ILE A 244 21.49 -5.20 9.79
N ARG A 245 20.18 -4.90 9.82
CA ARG A 245 19.24 -5.50 10.76
C ARG A 245 19.19 -7.03 10.63
N ASP A 246 19.03 -7.53 9.40
CA ASP A 246 19.00 -8.98 9.15
C ASP A 246 20.33 -9.65 9.53
N SER A 247 21.47 -8.98 9.34
CA SER A 247 22.79 -9.51 9.73
C SER A 247 22.96 -9.58 11.24
N ILE A 248 22.46 -8.59 11.98
CA ILE A 248 22.47 -8.60 13.46
C ILE A 248 21.60 -9.76 13.99
N LEU A 249 20.40 -9.94 13.44
CA LEU A 249 19.52 -11.06 13.79
C LEU A 249 20.15 -12.40 13.43
N PHE A 250 20.82 -12.50 12.29
CA PHE A 250 21.51 -13.71 11.87
C PHE A 250 22.68 -14.04 12.79
N ALA A 251 23.56 -13.07 13.07
CA ALA A 251 24.74 -13.25 13.90
C ALA A 251 24.40 -13.57 15.37
N SER A 252 23.28 -13.04 15.88
CA SER A 252 22.77 -13.34 17.22
C SER A 252 22.00 -14.68 17.30
N GLY A 253 21.73 -15.33 16.17
CA GLY A 253 20.96 -16.58 16.11
C GLY A 253 19.44 -16.39 16.26
N ASN A 254 18.95 -15.15 16.21
CA ASN A 254 17.55 -14.81 16.38
C ASN A 254 16.76 -14.76 15.07
N LEU A 255 17.41 -14.73 13.90
CA LEU A 255 16.73 -14.56 12.60
C LEU A 255 15.77 -15.73 12.30
N GLU A 256 14.48 -15.41 12.18
CA GLU A 256 13.45 -16.35 11.76
C GLU A 256 13.30 -16.35 10.22
N LEU A 257 13.60 -17.49 9.59
CA LEU A 257 13.53 -17.67 8.13
C LEU A 257 12.18 -18.18 7.63
N SER A 258 11.26 -18.53 8.55
CA SER A 258 9.88 -18.88 8.20
C SER A 258 9.17 -17.70 7.54
N GLN A 259 8.04 -17.95 6.88
CA GLN A 259 7.16 -16.86 6.48
C GLN A 259 6.42 -16.35 7.72
N PRO A 260 6.46 -15.04 8.02
CA PRO A 260 5.69 -14.50 9.14
C PRO A 260 4.19 -14.58 8.88
N GLY A 261 3.41 -14.60 9.97
CA GLY A 261 1.96 -14.47 9.92
C GLY A 261 1.49 -13.05 9.57
N ALA A 262 0.17 -12.84 9.65
CA ALA A 262 -0.40 -11.50 9.47
C ALA A 262 0.12 -10.53 10.53
N HIS A 263 0.37 -9.28 10.11
CA HIS A 263 0.70 -8.22 11.07
C HIS A 263 -0.48 -7.98 12.03
N PRO A 264 -0.22 -7.75 13.33
CA PRO A 264 -1.27 -7.54 14.32
C PRO A 264 -1.80 -6.10 14.26
N LEU A 265 -2.30 -5.71 13.08
CA LEU A 265 -2.85 -4.39 12.82
C LEU A 265 -4.11 -4.14 13.66
N ASP A 266 -4.22 -2.95 14.23
CA ASP A 266 -5.44 -2.54 14.89
C ASP A 266 -6.58 -2.51 13.86
N PRO A 267 -7.77 -3.07 14.18
CA PRO A 267 -8.88 -3.07 13.25
C PRO A 267 -9.23 -1.65 12.77
N TRP A 268 -9.42 -1.48 11.46
CA TRP A 268 -9.63 -0.17 10.82
C TRP A 268 -10.81 0.63 11.40
N TYR A 269 -11.81 -0.03 11.98
CA TYR A 269 -12.97 0.61 12.60
C TYR A 269 -12.70 1.10 14.04
N LYS A 270 -11.62 0.63 14.69
CA LYS A 270 -11.20 1.12 16.02
C LYS A 270 -10.36 2.39 15.92
N THR A 271 -9.64 2.56 14.81
CA THR A 271 -8.66 3.64 14.65
C THR A 271 -8.88 4.39 13.35
N ARG A 272 -9.28 5.66 13.43
CA ARG A 272 -9.32 6.56 12.27
C ARG A 272 -8.02 7.35 12.16
N TYR A 273 -7.15 6.90 11.27
CA TYR A 273 -5.97 7.67 10.89
C TYR A 273 -6.39 8.84 9.98
N ASN A 274 -5.83 10.01 10.24
CA ASN A 274 -6.04 11.20 9.43
C ASN A 274 -4.76 12.06 9.46
N LEU A 275 -4.76 13.20 8.78
CA LEU A 275 -3.57 14.06 8.71
C LEU A 275 -3.08 14.53 10.09
N ASN A 276 -4.00 14.77 11.04
CA ASN A 276 -3.70 15.22 12.40
C ASN A 276 -3.39 14.07 13.37
N ASN A 277 -3.75 12.83 13.00
CA ASN A 277 -3.46 11.62 13.76
C ASN A 277 -2.96 10.53 12.79
N PRO A 278 -1.75 10.70 12.24
CA PRO A 278 -1.18 9.76 11.28
C PRO A 278 -0.88 8.41 11.94
N PHE A 279 -0.88 7.35 11.13
CA PHE A 279 -0.47 6.03 11.59
C PHE A 279 1.00 6.04 12.02
N HIS A 280 1.26 5.69 13.28
CA HIS A 280 2.59 5.58 13.86
C HIS A 280 2.66 4.37 14.79
N LYS A 281 3.12 3.22 14.28
CA LYS A 281 3.27 2.00 15.09
C LYS A 281 4.31 1.06 14.49
N GLU A 282 5.25 0.62 15.32
CA GLU A 282 6.25 -0.39 14.97
C GLU A 282 5.76 -1.77 15.44
N TYR A 283 5.96 -2.78 14.60
CA TYR A 283 5.55 -4.17 14.85
C TYR A 283 6.78 -5.07 14.73
N ASP A 284 7.67 -4.98 15.71
CA ASP A 284 8.92 -5.70 15.69
C ASP A 284 8.72 -7.22 15.77
N HIS A 285 9.49 -7.93 14.96
CA HIS A 285 9.57 -9.38 14.93
C HIS A 285 10.93 -9.82 14.40
N ASN A 286 11.33 -11.05 14.69
CA ASN A 286 12.66 -11.53 14.30
C ASN A 286 12.76 -12.07 12.86
N HIS A 287 11.69 -11.93 12.07
CA HIS A 287 11.74 -12.25 10.64
C HIS A 287 12.54 -11.21 9.84
N ARG A 288 12.90 -11.58 8.60
CA ARG A 288 13.61 -10.73 7.64
C ARG A 288 12.94 -9.36 7.50
N SER A 289 13.77 -8.33 7.36
CA SER A 289 13.35 -6.92 7.33
C SER A 289 12.41 -6.58 6.17
N VAL A 290 12.41 -7.39 5.10
CA VAL A 290 11.44 -7.29 3.99
C VAL A 290 9.98 -7.45 4.44
N TYR A 291 9.75 -8.08 5.59
CA TYR A 291 8.42 -8.27 6.16
C TYR A 291 8.03 -7.17 7.14
N LEU A 292 8.89 -6.18 7.43
CA LEU A 292 8.52 -5.09 8.33
C LEU A 292 7.51 -4.16 7.66
N ILE A 293 6.66 -3.54 8.49
CA ILE A 293 5.72 -2.53 8.01
C ILE A 293 6.47 -1.25 7.65
N THR A 294 6.33 -0.84 6.40
CA THR A 294 6.80 0.46 5.92
C THR A 294 5.68 1.50 6.04
N GLN A 295 5.91 2.51 6.88
CA GLN A 295 4.96 3.59 7.12
C GLN A 295 5.28 4.79 6.22
N ARG A 296 4.23 5.49 5.75
CA ARG A 296 4.41 6.63 4.83
C ARG A 296 5.02 7.86 5.50
N ILE A 297 4.64 8.17 6.74
CA ILE A 297 5.07 9.43 7.40
C ILE A 297 6.25 9.19 8.32
N PHE A 298 6.16 8.19 9.20
CA PHE A 298 7.22 7.86 10.14
C PHE A 298 8.12 6.77 9.55
N ARG A 299 9.42 6.90 9.78
CA ARG A 299 10.38 5.83 9.43
C ARG A 299 10.51 4.89 10.63
N HIS A 300 10.76 3.61 10.35
CA HIS A 300 11.15 2.68 11.41
C HIS A 300 12.42 3.17 12.08
N SER A 301 12.46 3.14 13.40
CA SER A 301 13.57 3.53 14.28
C SER A 301 14.94 3.06 13.78
N ILE A 302 15.13 1.76 13.58
CA ILE A 302 16.39 1.17 13.08
C ILE A 302 16.60 1.51 11.61
N LEU A 303 15.61 1.27 10.75
CA LEU A 303 15.83 1.43 9.30
C LEU A 303 16.14 2.88 8.93
N GLY A 304 15.41 3.83 9.53
CA GLY A 304 15.62 5.25 9.35
C GLY A 304 16.98 5.75 9.86
N LEU A 305 17.52 5.14 10.92
CA LEU A 305 18.85 5.46 11.43
C LEU A 305 19.96 5.05 10.45
N PHE A 306 19.76 3.97 9.70
CA PHE A 306 20.72 3.42 8.73
C PHE A 306 20.37 3.78 7.27
N ASP A 307 19.85 4.98 7.06
CA ASP A 307 19.62 5.57 5.73
C ASP A 307 18.64 4.79 4.83
N SER A 308 17.61 4.15 5.40
CA SER A 308 16.55 3.56 4.58
C SER A 308 15.86 4.59 3.67
N PRO A 309 15.33 4.17 2.50
CA PRO A 309 14.64 5.06 1.57
C PRO A 309 13.55 5.91 2.21
N ASP A 310 13.34 7.11 1.66
CA ASP A 310 12.19 7.92 2.02
C ASP A 310 10.92 7.31 1.40
N THR A 311 9.88 7.16 2.21
CA THR A 311 8.59 6.56 1.81
C THR A 311 7.64 7.57 1.19
N ASN A 312 7.99 8.87 1.19
CA ASN A 312 7.25 9.95 0.53
C ASN A 312 7.84 10.38 -0.81
N SER A 313 9.04 9.92 -1.16
CA SER A 313 9.69 10.29 -2.42
C SER A 313 10.25 9.07 -3.14
N SER A 314 10.43 9.20 -4.46
CA SER A 314 11.11 8.17 -5.24
C SER A 314 12.60 8.20 -4.92
N THR A 315 13.12 7.11 -4.38
CA THR A 315 14.54 6.96 -4.06
C THR A 315 15.20 6.07 -5.12
N ALA A 316 15.95 6.69 -6.05
CA ALA A 316 16.68 5.95 -7.09
C ALA A 316 18.02 5.40 -6.59
N GLU A 317 18.72 6.18 -5.76
CA GLU A 317 19.97 5.85 -5.11
C GLU A 317 19.81 6.09 -3.60
N ARG A 318 20.37 5.20 -2.77
CA ARG A 318 20.36 5.34 -1.32
C ARG A 318 21.61 6.09 -0.88
N SER A 319 21.43 7.14 -0.07
CA SER A 319 22.56 7.80 0.59
C SER A 319 23.19 6.86 1.60
N SER A 320 24.52 6.83 1.69
CA SER A 320 25.24 6.14 2.77
C SER A 320 25.94 7.17 3.62
N THR A 321 25.48 7.39 4.85
CA THR A 321 26.05 8.39 5.77
C THR A 321 26.72 7.70 6.95
N THR A 322 27.90 8.15 7.37
CA THR A 322 28.56 7.66 8.59
C THR A 322 28.33 8.64 9.74
N SER A 323 27.32 8.36 10.58
CA SER A 323 27.01 9.22 11.73
C SER A 323 27.47 8.60 13.05
N PRO A 324 27.88 9.42 14.05
CA PRO A 324 28.16 8.91 15.39
C PRO A 324 26.98 8.18 16.02
N ALA A 325 25.74 8.57 15.70
CA ALA A 325 24.53 7.93 16.21
C ALA A 325 24.41 6.46 15.76
N GLN A 326 24.75 6.15 14.50
CA GLN A 326 24.78 4.78 14.00
C GLN A 326 25.84 3.93 14.72
N ALA A 327 27.03 4.49 14.97
CA ALA A 327 28.09 3.80 15.69
C ALA A 327 27.73 3.54 17.16
N LEU A 328 27.18 4.55 17.84
CA LEU A 328 26.72 4.43 19.23
C LEU A 328 25.57 3.43 19.34
N PHE A 329 24.65 3.38 18.36
CA PHE A 329 23.60 2.38 18.33
C PHE A 329 24.19 0.96 18.34
N LEU A 330 25.12 0.65 17.43
CA LEU A 330 25.74 -0.68 17.36
C LEU A 330 26.57 -1.04 18.61
N MET A 331 27.08 -0.06 19.34
CA MET A 331 27.83 -0.30 20.59
C MET A 331 26.94 -0.51 21.82
N ASN A 332 25.73 0.07 21.83
CA ASN A 332 24.87 0.14 23.02
C ASN A 332 23.53 -0.57 22.86
N SER A 333 23.15 -1.04 21.66
CA SER A 333 21.92 -1.81 21.47
C SER A 333 22.06 -3.18 22.12
N GLU A 334 21.17 -3.49 23.06
CA GLU A 334 21.07 -4.80 23.72
C GLU A 334 20.59 -5.91 22.79
#